data_AF-A0A7X3TZS5-F1
#
_entry.id   AF-A0A7X3TZS5-F1
#
_cell.length_a   1.000
_cell.length_b   1.000
_cell.length_c   1.000
_cell.angle_alpha   90.00
_cell.angle_beta   90.00
_cell.angle_gamma   90.00
#
_symmetry.space_group_name_H-M   'P 1'
#
loop_
_entity.id
_entity.type
_entity.pdbx_description
1 polymer ?
#
loop_
_entity_poly.entity_id
_entity_poly.type
_entity_poly.pdbx_seq_one_letter_code
_entity_poly.pdbx_strand_id
1 'polypeptide(L)'
;MKTGLDAMACRDLWRRVLLGVVTDLGGAGVNRAGLREAEQWVGGRISRDFREVCELAGVDAGRMHAELSALLPLSPRQRRAEVKARRRGVRELRDAA
;
A
#
# COMPACT_ATOMS: atom_id res chain seq x y z
N MET A 1 35.14 -3.93 -14.07
CA MET A 1 33.71 -4.30 -14.04
C MET A 1 33.27 -4.47 -12.58
N LYS A 2 32.57 -3.48 -12.00
CA LYS A 2 31.94 -3.50 -10.66
C LYS A 2 30.40 -3.43 -10.72
N THR A 3 29.85 -3.45 -11.94
CA THR A 3 28.49 -3.04 -12.26
C THR A 3 27.39 -3.91 -11.64
N GLY A 4 27.66 -5.20 -11.36
CA GLY A 4 26.68 -6.11 -10.76
C GLY A 4 26.44 -5.87 -9.27
N LEU A 5 27.49 -5.57 -8.51
CA LEU A 5 27.40 -5.26 -7.08
C LEU A 5 26.65 -3.95 -6.83
N ASP A 6 26.89 -2.95 -7.68
CA ASP A 6 26.24 -1.65 -7.59
C ASP A 6 24.74 -1.73 -7.91
N ALA A 7 24.35 -2.56 -8.89
CA ALA A 7 22.96 -2.78 -9.24
C ALA A 7 22.16 -3.51 -8.14
N MET A 8 22.77 -4.50 -7.48
CA MET A 8 22.14 -5.17 -6.34
C MET A 8 22.02 -4.25 -5.13
N ALA A 9 23.07 -3.49 -4.80
CA ALA A 9 23.04 -2.53 -3.70
C ALA A 9 21.98 -1.44 -3.93
N CYS A 10 21.85 -0.96 -5.17
CA CYS A 10 20.80 -0.02 -5.56
C CYS A 10 19.41 -0.65 -5.35
N ARG A 11 19.19 -1.88 -5.85
CA ARG A 11 17.92 -2.59 -5.67
C ARG A 11 17.54 -2.76 -4.20
N ASP A 12 18.50 -3.15 -3.36
CA ASP A 12 18.27 -3.34 -1.93
C ASP A 12 17.98 -2.04 -1.20
N LEU A 13 18.58 -0.92 -1.62
CA LEU A 13 18.25 0.40 -1.11
C LEU A 13 16.77 0.73 -1.39
N TRP A 14 16.29 0.54 -2.61
CA TRP A 14 14.89 0.81 -2.96
C TRP A 14 13.90 -0.13 -2.28
N ARG A 15 14.30 -1.39 -2.04
CA ARG A 15 13.51 -2.31 -1.20
C ARG A 15 13.38 -1.81 0.25
N ARG A 16 14.42 -1.21 0.81
CA ARG A 16 14.36 -0.59 2.15
C ARG A 16 13.43 0.62 2.20
N VAL A 17 13.37 1.42 1.12
CA VAL A 17 12.38 2.50 1.00
C VAL A 17 10.97 1.95 1.08
N LEU A 18 10.65 0.90 0.32
CA LEU A 18 9.34 0.24 0.38
C LEU A 18 9.04 -0.36 1.75
N LEU A 19 10.03 -0.97 2.41
CA LEU A 19 9.88 -1.50 3.77
C LEU A 19 9.61 -0.40 4.79
N GLY A 20 10.21 0.78 4.63
CA GLY A 20 9.93 1.97 5.44
C GLY A 20 8.45 2.35 5.36
N VAL A 21 7.90 2.41 4.14
CA VAL A 21 6.48 2.69 3.90
C VAL A 21 5.58 1.63 4.55
N VAL A 22 5.91 0.35 4.45
CA VAL A 22 5.17 -0.72 5.15
C VAL A 22 5.19 -0.50 6.66
N THR A 23 6.32 -0.11 7.22
CA THR A 23 6.48 0.13 8.67
C THR A 23 5.67 1.34 9.12
N ASP A 24 5.71 2.43 8.35
CA ASP A 24 4.97 3.66 8.64
C ASP A 24 3.45 3.44 8.59
N LEU A 25 2.97 2.63 7.64
CA LEU A 25 1.55 2.24 7.55
C LEU A 25 1.15 1.20 8.62
N GLY A 26 2.05 0.30 8.99
CA GLY A 26 1.81 -0.79 9.93
C GLY A 26 1.69 -0.37 11.41
N GLY A 27 1.97 0.89 11.74
CA GLY A 27 1.65 1.48 13.05
C GLY A 27 2.58 1.10 14.21
N ALA A 28 3.74 0.51 13.96
CA ALA A 28 4.73 0.18 15.00
C ALA A 28 5.52 1.45 15.42
N GLY A 29 4.94 2.26 16.32
CA GLY A 29 5.59 3.43 16.93
C GLY A 29 5.24 4.74 16.23
N VAL A 30 4.15 5.39 16.67
CA VAL A 30 3.37 6.40 15.93
C VAL A 30 4.13 7.71 15.67
N ASN A 31 5.02 7.71 14.67
CA ASN A 31 5.38 8.94 13.98
C ASN A 31 4.23 9.34 13.04
N ARG A 32 3.35 10.24 13.50
CA ARG A 32 2.19 10.72 12.72
C ARG A 32 2.57 11.45 11.42
N ALA A 33 3.81 11.92 11.29
CA ALA A 33 4.30 12.52 10.05
C ALA A 33 4.58 11.42 9.02
N GLY A 34 5.36 10.40 9.38
CA GLY A 34 5.67 9.25 8.52
C GLY A 34 4.43 8.53 8.03
N LEU A 35 3.45 8.27 8.92
CA LEU A 35 2.16 7.71 8.52
C LEU A 35 1.46 8.57 7.46
N ARG A 36 1.36 9.89 7.66
CA ARG A 36 0.67 10.79 6.72
C ARG A 36 1.39 10.92 5.39
N GLU A 37 2.72 10.88 5.40
CA GLU A 37 3.52 10.88 4.18
C GLU A 37 3.34 9.58 3.41
N ALA A 38 3.38 8.44 4.10
CA ALA A 38 3.13 7.12 3.50
C ALA A 38 1.72 7.00 2.92
N GLU A 39 0.68 7.47 3.64
CA GLU A 39 -0.70 7.51 3.16
C GLU A 39 -0.84 8.34 1.88
N GLN A 40 -0.22 9.53 1.85
CA GLN A 40 -0.24 10.40 0.67
C GLN A 40 0.53 9.81 -0.51
N TRP A 41 1.67 9.18 -0.23
CA TRP A 41 2.52 8.59 -1.25
C TRP A 41 1.89 7.36 -1.91
N VAL A 42 1.29 6.45 -1.13
CA VAL A 42 0.53 5.31 -1.68
C VAL A 42 -0.73 5.81 -2.39
N GLY A 43 -1.48 6.71 -1.75
CA GLY A 43 -2.63 7.37 -2.34
C GLY A 43 -3.71 6.41 -2.89
N GLY A 44 -4.65 6.97 -3.65
CA GLY A 44 -5.75 6.19 -4.25
C GLY A 44 -5.43 5.57 -5.62
N ARG A 45 -4.28 5.92 -6.22
CA ARG A 45 -3.85 5.46 -7.55
C ARG A 45 -2.33 5.40 -7.61
N ILE A 46 -1.80 4.49 -8.42
CA ILE A 46 -0.37 4.36 -8.67
C ILE A 46 0.19 5.62 -9.35
N SER A 47 1.06 6.34 -8.65
CA SER A 47 1.78 7.50 -9.18
C SER A 47 2.95 7.09 -10.08
N ARG A 48 3.54 8.03 -10.82
CA ARG A 48 4.74 7.78 -11.63
C ARG A 48 5.92 7.37 -10.74
N ASP A 49 6.19 8.15 -9.71
CA ASP A 49 7.30 7.93 -8.79
C ASP A 49 7.19 6.58 -8.08
N PHE A 50 5.97 6.16 -7.73
CA PHE A 50 5.72 4.84 -7.17
C PHE A 50 6.12 3.71 -8.13
N ARG A 51 5.80 3.83 -9.42
CA ARG A 51 6.23 2.84 -10.43
C ARG A 51 7.74 2.77 -10.54
N GLU A 52 8.39 3.93 -10.57
CA GLU A 52 9.85 4.03 -10.69
C GLU A 52 10.55 3.40 -9.49
N VAL A 53 10.09 3.67 -8.27
CA VAL A 53 10.62 3.02 -7.06
C VAL A 53 10.42 1.50 -7.11
N CYS A 54 9.24 1.03 -7.55
CA CYS A 54 8.98 -0.40 -7.68
C CYS A 54 9.88 -1.07 -8.72
N GLU A 55 10.09 -0.43 -9.87
CA GLU A 55 10.98 -0.90 -10.93
C GLU A 55 12.43 -1.02 -10.41
N LEU A 56 12.92 0.02 -9.75
CA LEU A 56 14.25 0.04 -9.15
C LEU A 56 14.41 -1.01 -8.04
N ALA A 57 13.37 -1.27 -7.25
CA ALA A 57 13.33 -2.32 -6.24
C ALA A 57 13.16 -3.74 -6.83
N GLY A 58 12.78 -3.86 -8.11
CA GLY A 58 12.47 -5.13 -8.77
C GLY A 58 11.20 -5.79 -8.26
N VAL A 59 10.16 -5.01 -8.02
CA VAL A 59 8.84 -5.51 -7.57
C VAL A 59 7.74 -5.04 -8.53
N ASP A 60 6.67 -5.81 -8.61
CA ASP A 60 5.51 -5.41 -9.41
C ASP A 60 4.74 -4.26 -8.72
N ALA A 61 4.61 -3.14 -9.43
CA ALA A 61 3.97 -1.95 -8.89
C ALA A 61 2.47 -2.14 -8.62
N GLY A 62 1.77 -2.92 -9.47
CA GLY A 62 0.34 -3.17 -9.32
C GLY A 62 0.03 -3.95 -8.04
N ARG A 63 0.75 -5.06 -7.85
CA ARG A 63 0.66 -5.89 -6.66
C ARG A 63 1.11 -5.12 -5.41
N MET A 64 2.25 -4.45 -5.44
CA MET A 64 2.73 -3.69 -4.28
C MET A 64 1.75 -2.59 -3.87
N HIS A 65 1.18 -1.86 -4.84
CA HIS A 65 0.17 -0.85 -4.55
C HIS A 65 -1.09 -1.45 -3.92
N ALA A 66 -1.55 -2.60 -4.40
CA ALA A 66 -2.70 -3.28 -3.81
C ALA A 66 -2.46 -3.70 -2.35
N GLU A 67 -1.29 -4.30 -2.07
CA GLU A 67 -0.89 -4.73 -0.71
C GLU A 67 -0.78 -3.52 0.24
N LEU A 68 -0.09 -2.45 -0.16
CA LEU A 68 0.05 -1.24 0.64
C LEU A 68 -1.29 -0.51 0.82
N SER A 69 -2.13 -0.49 -0.21
CA SER A 69 -3.47 0.12 -0.14
C SER A 69 -4.37 -0.61 0.86
N ALA A 70 -4.17 -1.91 1.07
CA ALA A 70 -4.91 -2.68 2.08
C ALA A 70 -4.53 -2.27 3.52
N LEU A 71 -3.36 -1.67 3.72
CA LEU A 71 -2.91 -1.12 5.00
C LEU A 71 -3.49 0.28 5.27
N LEU A 72 -3.99 0.97 4.24
CA LEU A 72 -4.56 2.31 4.42
C LEU A 72 -5.88 2.23 5.18
N PRO A 73 -6.14 3.17 6.11
CA PRO A 73 -7.46 3.31 6.70
C PRO A 73 -8.48 3.59 5.59
N LEU A 74 -9.58 2.82 5.59
CA LEU A 74 -10.65 2.99 4.60
C LEU A 74 -11.12 4.45 4.56
N SER A 75 -11.10 5.05 3.37
CA SER A 75 -11.69 6.37 3.17
C SER A 75 -13.17 6.36 3.58
N PRO A 76 -13.78 7.50 3.95
CA PRO A 76 -15.19 7.56 4.29
C PRO A 76 -16.12 6.97 3.20
N ARG A 77 -15.75 7.10 1.93
CA ARG A 77 -16.48 6.48 0.80
C ARG A 77 -16.35 4.96 0.79
N GLN A 78 -15.15 4.42 0.98
CA GLN A 78 -14.91 2.98 1.04
C GLN A 78 -15.59 2.35 2.27
N ARG A 79 -15.51 3.01 3.43
CA ARG A 79 -16.23 2.59 4.65
C ARG A 79 -17.74 2.54 4.42
N ARG A 80 -18.32 3.52 3.72
CA ARG A 80 -19.75 3.52 3.35
C ARG A 80 -20.10 2.38 2.38
N ALA A 81 -19.24 2.11 1.39
CA ALA A 81 -19.44 1.02 0.45
C ALA A 81 -19.41 -0.35 1.14
N GLU A 82 -18.47 -0.56 2.06
CA GLU A 82 -18.35 -1.79 2.83
C GLU A 82 -19.55 -2.00 3.79
N VAL A 83 -19.97 -0.95 4.50
CA VAL A 83 -21.20 -0.99 5.33
C VAL A 83 -22.42 -1.33 4.48
N LYS A 84 -22.53 -0.78 3.26
CA LYS A 84 -23.62 -1.08 2.33
C LYS A 84 -23.57 -2.54 1.85
N ALA A 85 -22.38 -3.06 1.55
CA ALA A 85 -22.18 -4.45 1.15
C ALA A 85 -22.57 -5.43 2.28
N ARG A 86 -22.12 -5.17 3.52
CA ARG A 86 -22.51 -5.96 4.70
C ARG A 86 -24.03 -5.95 4.91
N ARG A 87 -24.68 -4.79 4.80
CA ARG A 87 -26.14 -4.69 4.93
C ARG A 87 -26.90 -5.47 3.86
N ARG A 88 -26.38 -5.54 2.62
CA ARG A 88 -26.97 -6.37 1.57
C ARG A 88 -26.82 -7.86 1.87
N GLY A 89 -25.63 -8.33 2.24
CA GLY A 89 -25.41 -9.73 2.58
C GLY A 89 -26.27 -10.20 3.78
N VAL A 90 -26.43 -9.36 4.81
CA VAL A 90 -27.33 -9.67 5.95
C VAL A 90 -28.79 -9.77 5.51
N ARG A 91 -29.22 -8.95 4.55
CA ARG A 91 -30.59 -9.01 4.01
C ARG A 91 -30.81 -10.26 3.17
N GLU A 92 -29.86 -10.60 2.30
CA GLU A 92 -29.92 -11.79 1.45
C GLU A 92 -29.95 -13.09 2.29
N LEU A 93 -29.17 -13.15 3.38
CA LEU A 93 -29.21 -14.27 4.33
C LEU A 93 -30.55 -14.38 5.08
N ARG A 94 -31.20 -13.24 5.36
CA ARG A 94 -32.51 -13.20 6.01
C ARG A 94 -33.64 -13.59 5.06
N ASP A 95 -33.55 -13.21 3.80
CA ASP A 95 -34.55 -13.55 2.77
C ASP A 95 -34.43 -15.03 2.32
N ALA A 96 -33.33 -15.70 2.67
CA ALA A 96 -33.06 -17.11 2.37
C ALA A 96 -33.37 -18.09 3.53
N ALA A 97 -33.85 -17.59 4.68
CA ALA A 97 -34.19 -18.36 5.88
C ALA A 97 -35.70 -18.34 6.15
#